data_AF-A0A2N5S297-F1
#
_entry.id   AF-A0A2N5S297-F1
#
_cell.length_a   1.000
_cell.length_b   1.000
_cell.length_c   1.000
_cell.angle_alpha   90.00
_cell.angle_beta   90.00
_cell.angle_gamma   90.00
#
_symmetry.space_group_name_H-M   'P 1'
#
loop_
_entity.id
_entity.type
_entity.pdbx_description
1 polymer ?
#
loop_
_entity_poly.entity_id
_entity_poly.type
_entity_poly.pdbx_seq_one_letter_code
_entity_poly.pdbx_strand_id
1 'polypeptide(L)'
;MDELGLYLSGKYKISLDNANECLAWWRNHCQEFLVLSKIAKDYLACSATSASMERVFSAAADICGRDRGSLGIRTIERCVNSHQWLHQGFKANGDFKKAQGIINQAMDETSKAKTKPLIASTLASSLGKAKED
;
A
#
# COMPACT_ATOMS: atom_id res chain seq x y z
N MET A 1 -17.27 -28.37 -27.59
CA MET A 1 -16.19 -28.33 -26.59
C MET A 1 -16.63 -27.31 -25.55
N ASP A 2 -16.67 -27.70 -24.29
CA ASP A 2 -17.05 -26.84 -23.18
C ASP A 2 -15.90 -25.88 -22.81
N GLU A 3 -16.24 -24.82 -22.09
CA GLU A 3 -15.32 -23.76 -21.68
C GLU A 3 -14.12 -24.30 -20.89
N LEU A 4 -14.37 -25.26 -19.99
CA LEU A 4 -13.34 -25.93 -19.19
C LEU A 4 -12.43 -26.80 -20.06
N GLY A 5 -12.98 -27.57 -21.00
CA GLY A 5 -12.20 -28.36 -21.96
C GLY A 5 -11.29 -27.49 -22.83
N LEU A 6 -11.74 -26.30 -23.23
CA LEU A 6 -10.91 -25.35 -23.99
C LEU A 6 -9.75 -24.82 -23.14
N TYR A 7 -9.98 -24.50 -21.87
CA TYR A 7 -8.94 -24.04 -20.94
C TYR A 7 -7.89 -25.15 -20.69
N LEU A 8 -8.35 -26.37 -20.41
CA LEU A 8 -7.48 -27.53 -20.13
C LEU A 8 -6.75 -28.07 -21.37
N SER A 9 -7.14 -27.67 -22.58
CA SER A 9 -6.49 -28.09 -23.83
C SER A 9 -5.01 -27.69 -23.95
N GLY A 10 -4.52 -26.82 -23.05
CA GLY A 10 -3.11 -26.41 -23.00
C GLY A 10 -2.68 -25.42 -24.08
N LYS A 11 -3.62 -24.96 -24.92
CA LYS A 11 -3.41 -23.86 -25.89
C LYS A 11 -3.15 -22.51 -25.20
N TYR A 12 -3.64 -22.35 -23.98
CA TYR A 12 -3.66 -21.11 -23.22
C TYR A 12 -2.77 -21.24 -21.98
N LYS A 13 -1.45 -21.17 -22.18
CA LYS A 13 -0.47 -21.25 -21.07
C LYS A 13 0.09 -19.88 -20.73
N ILE A 14 -0.07 -19.47 -19.48
CA ILE A 14 0.72 -18.40 -18.87
C ILE A 14 2.03 -19.01 -18.39
N SER A 15 3.16 -18.42 -18.78
CA SER A 15 4.46 -18.78 -18.21
C SER A 15 4.48 -18.42 -16.72
N LEU A 16 5.07 -19.27 -15.87
CA LEU A 16 5.19 -19.00 -14.43
C LEU A 16 5.95 -17.69 -14.15
N ASP A 17 6.87 -17.32 -15.05
CA ASP A 17 7.63 -16.07 -15.00
C ASP A 17 6.72 -14.82 -15.09
N ASN A 18 5.52 -14.96 -15.66
CA ASN A 18 4.55 -13.88 -15.86
C ASN A 18 3.36 -13.99 -14.90
N ALA A 19 3.53 -14.60 -13.72
CA ALA A 19 2.43 -14.81 -12.76
C ALA A 19 1.74 -13.48 -12.34
N ASN A 20 2.48 -12.37 -12.30
CA ASN A 20 1.97 -11.02 -12.08
C ASN A 20 1.00 -10.54 -13.18
N GLU A 21 1.00 -11.15 -14.36
CA GLU A 21 0.11 -10.82 -15.47
C GLU A 21 -1.16 -11.70 -15.49
N CYS A 22 -1.32 -12.63 -14.54
CA CYS A 22 -2.44 -13.58 -14.52
C CYS A 22 -3.82 -12.91 -14.56
N LEU A 23 -4.01 -11.83 -13.79
CA LEU A 23 -5.25 -11.04 -13.84
C LEU A 23 -5.47 -10.35 -15.19
N ALA A 24 -4.41 -9.83 -15.81
CA ALA A 24 -4.49 -9.20 -17.12
C ALA A 24 -4.83 -10.23 -18.20
N TRP A 25 -4.28 -11.43 -18.10
CA TRP A 25 -4.59 -12.54 -18.99
C TRP A 25 -6.08 -12.93 -18.92
N TRP A 26 -6.62 -13.16 -17.72
CA TRP A 26 -8.05 -13.47 -17.55
C TRP A 26 -8.97 -12.36 -18.05
N ARG A 27 -8.53 -11.09 -17.93
CA ARG A 27 -9.24 -9.95 -18.51
C ARG A 27 -9.26 -10.00 -20.04
N ASN A 28 -8.14 -10.33 -20.68
CA ASN A 28 -8.03 -10.39 -22.15
C ASN A 28 -8.85 -11.56 -22.73
N HIS A 29 -8.90 -12.68 -22.02
CA HIS A 29 -9.61 -13.88 -22.45
C HIS A 29 -11.05 -13.99 -21.89
N CYS A 30 -11.61 -12.91 -21.33
CA CYS A 30 -12.94 -12.95 -20.70
C CYS A 30 -14.08 -13.28 -21.66
N GLN A 31 -13.92 -12.98 -22.96
CA GLN A 31 -14.91 -13.31 -23.99
C GLN A 31 -14.81 -14.79 -24.42
N GLU A 32 -13.63 -15.40 -24.32
CA GLU A 32 -13.42 -16.83 -24.59
C GLU A 32 -13.84 -17.69 -23.40
N PHE A 33 -13.71 -17.15 -22.18
CA PHE A 33 -14.02 -17.81 -20.92
C PHE A 33 -15.02 -17.00 -20.08
N LEU A 34 -16.30 -17.00 -20.46
CA LEU A 34 -17.32 -16.17 -19.82
C LEU A 34 -17.60 -16.51 -18.34
N VAL A 35 -17.51 -17.79 -17.96
CA VAL A 35 -17.77 -18.25 -16.59
C VAL A 35 -16.47 -18.37 -15.81
N LEU A 36 -15.45 -19.00 -16.40
CA LEU A 36 -14.15 -19.20 -15.76
C LEU A 36 -13.44 -17.87 -15.49
N SER A 37 -13.54 -16.87 -16.37
CA SER A 37 -12.91 -15.56 -16.09
C SER A 37 -13.51 -14.85 -14.88
N LYS A 38 -14.81 -15.02 -14.61
CA LYS A 38 -15.47 -14.46 -13.43
C LYS A 38 -14.98 -15.15 -12.16
N ILE A 39 -14.95 -16.48 -12.17
CA ILE A 39 -14.46 -17.28 -11.05
C ILE A 39 -12.98 -16.96 -10.77
N ALA A 40 -12.15 -16.97 -11.80
CA ALA A 40 -10.72 -16.69 -11.68
C ALA A 40 -10.45 -15.30 -11.13
N LYS A 41 -11.22 -14.28 -11.57
CA LYS A 41 -11.11 -12.92 -11.02
C LYS A 41 -11.38 -12.89 -9.52
N ASP A 42 -12.39 -13.60 -9.03
CA ASP A 42 -12.74 -13.61 -7.61
C ASP A 42 -11.66 -14.32 -6.78
N TYR A 43 -11.15 -15.46 -7.25
CA TYR A 43 -10.05 -16.18 -6.59
C TYR A 43 -8.75 -15.37 -6.57
N LEU A 44 -8.38 -14.75 -7.68
CA LEU A 44 -7.14 -13.97 -7.80
C LEU A 44 -7.20 -12.61 -7.09
N ALA A 45 -8.40 -12.09 -6.82
CA ALA A 45 -8.57 -10.90 -5.99
C ALA A 45 -8.28 -11.18 -4.51
N CYS A 46 -8.32 -12.44 -4.08
CA CYS A 46 -8.04 -12.83 -2.71
C CYS A 46 -6.53 -12.89 -2.46
N SER A 47 -6.06 -12.18 -1.43
CA SER A 47 -4.68 -12.31 -0.95
C SER A 47 -4.50 -13.70 -0.33
N ALA A 48 -3.53 -14.47 -0.81
CA ALA A 48 -3.17 -15.75 -0.20
C ALA A 48 -2.53 -15.60 1.21
N THR A 49 -2.13 -14.38 1.58
CA THR A 49 -1.44 -14.08 2.85
C THR A 49 -2.28 -13.19 3.77
N SER A 50 -2.15 -13.42 5.09
CA SER A 50 -2.70 -12.56 6.15
C SER A 50 -2.02 -11.19 6.23
N ALA A 51 -0.85 -11.02 5.60
CA ALA A 51 -0.05 -9.79 5.66
C ALA A 51 -0.85 -8.53 5.26
N SER A 52 -1.81 -8.66 4.35
CA SER A 52 -2.71 -7.57 3.99
C SER A 52 -3.63 -7.16 5.13
N MET A 53 -4.15 -8.12 5.91
CA MET A 53 -4.94 -7.85 7.11
C MET A 53 -4.07 -7.30 8.24
N GLU A 54 -2.86 -7.83 8.44
CA GLU A 54 -1.93 -7.35 9.46
C GLU A 54 -1.52 -5.89 9.24
N ARG A 55 -1.34 -5.46 7.98
CA ARG A 55 -1.15 -4.04 7.64
C ARG A 55 -2.36 -3.18 8.00
N VAL A 56 -3.58 -3.68 7.77
CA VAL A 56 -4.82 -2.99 8.13
C VAL A 56 -4.96 -2.87 9.65
N PHE A 57 -4.70 -3.95 10.41
CA PHE A 57 -4.73 -3.93 11.87
C PHE A 57 -3.65 -3.03 12.46
N SER A 58 -2.46 -3.02 11.89
CA SER A 58 -1.38 -2.13 12.33
C SER A 58 -1.76 -0.66 12.11
N ALA A 59 -2.35 -0.32 10.96
CA ALA A 59 -2.86 1.03 10.70
C ALA A 59 -4.03 1.40 11.63
N ALA A 60 -4.92 0.45 11.92
CA ALA A 60 -6.00 0.67 12.89
C ALA A 60 -5.45 0.91 14.30
N ALA A 61 -4.45 0.15 14.73
CA ALA A 61 -3.79 0.33 16.02
C ALA A 61 -3.11 1.70 16.14
N ASP A 62 -2.49 2.18 15.06
CA ASP A 62 -1.90 3.53 15.00
C ASP A 62 -2.98 4.62 15.13
N ILE A 63 -4.08 4.50 14.39
CA ILE A 63 -5.23 5.43 14.44
C ILE A 63 -5.90 5.45 15.82
N CYS A 64 -6.01 4.29 16.46
CA CYS A 64 -6.59 4.11 17.80
C CYS A 64 -5.62 4.46 18.94
N GLY A 65 -4.38 4.86 18.63
CA GLY A 65 -3.32 5.13 19.60
C GLY A 65 -3.66 6.17 20.69
N ARG A 66 -2.82 6.16 21.73
CA ARG A 66 -2.95 6.67 23.12
C ARG A 66 -3.95 7.79 23.48
N ASP A 67 -4.28 8.75 22.61
CA ASP A 67 -5.18 9.87 22.90
C ASP A 67 -6.50 9.86 22.11
N ARG A 68 -6.78 8.81 21.32
CA ARG A 68 -7.94 8.71 20.42
C ARG A 68 -8.87 7.53 20.73
N GLY A 69 -8.91 7.10 21.98
CA GLY A 69 -9.74 5.95 22.42
C GLY A 69 -11.25 6.13 22.31
N SER A 70 -11.78 7.32 21.98
CA SER A 70 -13.22 7.56 21.83
C SER A 70 -13.72 7.52 20.37
N LEU A 71 -12.88 7.15 19.41
CA LEU A 71 -13.32 7.07 18.02
C LEU A 71 -14.35 5.95 17.84
N GLY A 72 -15.51 6.29 17.31
CA GLY A 72 -16.50 5.30 16.91
C GLY A 72 -15.97 4.39 15.80
N ILE A 73 -16.44 3.15 15.75
CA ILE A 73 -16.00 2.11 14.79
C ILE A 73 -16.01 2.61 13.34
N ARG A 74 -17.09 3.31 12.93
CA ARG A 74 -17.22 3.88 11.58
C ARG A 74 -16.15 4.93 11.26
N THR A 75 -15.71 5.69 12.27
CA THR A 75 -14.66 6.70 12.11
C THR A 75 -13.30 6.04 11.95
N ILE A 76 -13.02 5.00 12.77
CA ILE A 76 -11.79 4.20 12.66
C ILE A 76 -11.69 3.59 11.26
N GLU A 77 -12.76 2.93 10.79
CA GLU A 77 -12.81 2.35 9.44
C GLU A 77 -12.50 3.38 8.36
N ARG A 78 -13.14 4.55 8.40
CA ARG A 78 -12.92 5.61 7.42
C ARG A 78 -11.47 6.12 7.45
N CYS A 79 -10.90 6.29 8.64
CA CYS A 79 -9.51 6.71 8.79
C CYS A 79 -8.54 5.67 8.23
N VAL A 80 -8.73 4.39 8.55
CA VAL A 80 -7.89 3.28 8.07
C VAL A 80 -7.95 3.19 6.55
N ASN A 81 -9.16 3.17 5.97
CA ASN A 81 -9.35 3.10 4.52
C ASN A 81 -8.72 4.29 3.81
N SER A 82 -8.98 5.51 4.30
CA SER A 82 -8.43 6.73 3.70
C SER A 82 -6.89 6.76 3.80
N HIS A 83 -6.32 6.35 4.93
CA HIS A 83 -4.87 6.22 5.11
C HIS A 83 -4.26 5.23 4.11
N GLN A 84 -4.86 4.04 3.96
CA GLN A 84 -4.38 3.03 3.02
C GLN A 84 -4.47 3.50 1.56
N TRP A 85 -5.56 4.16 1.17
CA TRP A 85 -5.69 4.71 -0.19
C TRP A 85 -4.66 5.80 -0.48
N LEU A 86 -4.43 6.72 0.45
CA LEU A 86 -3.40 7.74 0.30
C LEU A 86 -1.99 7.11 0.18
N HIS A 87 -1.70 6.07 0.97
CA HIS A 87 -0.44 5.34 0.88
C HIS A 87 -0.27 4.61 -0.47
N GLN A 88 -1.35 4.15 -1.08
CA GLN A 88 -1.36 3.56 -2.42
C GLN A 88 -1.30 4.60 -3.55
N GLY A 89 -1.24 5.90 -3.23
CA GLY A 89 -1.10 6.98 -4.20
C GLY A 89 -2.43 7.51 -4.75
N PHE A 90 -3.57 7.09 -4.20
CA PHE A 90 -4.85 7.70 -4.54
C PHE A 90 -4.90 9.14 -4.03
N LYS A 91 -5.41 10.05 -4.86
CA LYS A 91 -5.57 11.46 -4.49
C LYS A 91 -7.00 11.71 -4.06
N ALA A 92 -7.18 12.34 -2.91
CA ALA A 92 -8.46 12.86 -2.48
C ALA A 92 -8.94 13.94 -3.47
N ASN A 93 -10.21 13.86 -3.86
CA ASN A 93 -10.83 14.73 -4.86
C ASN A 93 -12.14 15.36 -4.32
N GLY A 94 -12.85 16.10 -5.18
CA GLY A 94 -14.12 16.74 -4.82
C GLY A 94 -13.98 17.71 -3.63
N ASP A 95 -14.78 17.50 -2.61
CA ASP A 95 -14.81 18.30 -1.38
C ASP A 95 -13.50 18.23 -0.58
N PHE A 96 -12.67 17.22 -0.82
CA PHE A 96 -11.40 17.00 -0.11
C PHE A 96 -10.17 17.59 -0.83
N LYS A 97 -10.36 18.39 -1.90
CA LYS A 97 -9.25 19.04 -2.63
C LYS A 97 -8.32 19.84 -1.73
N LYS A 98 -8.87 20.57 -0.75
CA LYS A 98 -8.09 21.36 0.21
C LYS A 98 -7.18 20.46 1.07
N ALA A 99 -7.72 19.34 1.55
CA ALA A 99 -6.94 18.36 2.30
C ALA A 99 -5.83 17.75 1.43
N GLN A 100 -6.12 17.45 0.15
CA GLN A 100 -5.10 16.96 -0.78
C GLN A 100 -3.96 17.98 -0.98
N GLY A 101 -4.27 19.27 -1.03
CA GLY A 101 -3.25 20.32 -1.11
C GLY A 101 -2.30 20.31 0.10
N ILE A 102 -2.85 20.17 1.31
CA ILE A 102 -2.08 20.08 2.55
C ILE A 102 -1.19 18.82 2.55
N ILE A 103 -1.73 17.68 2.13
CA ILE A 103 -0.97 16.42 2.04
C ILE A 103 0.20 16.57 1.08
N ASN A 104 -0.02 17.14 -0.11
CA ASN A 104 1.05 17.33 -1.09
C ASN A 104 2.16 18.24 -0.54
N GLN A 105 1.78 19.35 0.11
CA GLN A 105 2.75 20.25 0.75
C GLN A 105 3.58 19.51 1.82
N ALA A 106 2.94 18.74 2.70
CA ALA A 106 3.64 17.98 3.73
C ALA A 106 4.59 16.93 3.13
N MET A 107 4.18 16.26 2.04
CA MET A 107 5.04 15.31 1.31
C MET A 107 6.25 16.00 0.66
N ASP A 108 6.08 17.22 0.15
CA ASP A 108 7.17 18.03 -0.40
C ASP A 108 8.14 18.50 0.69
N GLU A 109 7.65 18.86 1.87
CA GLU A 109 8.49 19.21 3.03
C GLU A 109 9.29 18.00 3.54
N THR A 110 8.67 16.83 3.57
CA THR A 110 9.32 15.58 4.02
C THR A 110 10.38 15.09 3.01
N SER A 111 10.15 15.28 1.71
CA SER A 111 11.14 14.96 0.68
C SER A 111 12.34 15.91 0.70
N LYS A 112 12.12 17.21 0.93
CA LYS A 112 13.18 18.22 1.13
C LYS A 112 13.99 17.96 2.41
N ALA A 113 13.36 17.51 3.48
CA ALA A 113 14.04 17.12 4.72
C ALA A 113 14.96 15.90 4.52
N LYS A 114 14.57 14.94 3.67
CA LYS A 114 15.41 13.78 3.31
C LYS A 114 16.54 14.11 2.33
N THR A 115 16.48 15.24 1.61
CA THR A 115 17.55 15.67 0.67
C THR A 115 18.63 16.54 1.33
N LYS A 116 18.50 16.90 2.62
CA LYS A 116 19.55 17.58 3.37
C LYS A 116 20.47 16.52 3.99
N PRO A 117 21.76 16.45 3.64
CA PRO A 117 22.65 15.48 4.26
C PRO A 117 22.75 15.79 5.76
N LEU A 118 22.65 14.75 6.57
CA LEU A 118 22.93 14.79 8.00
C LEU A 118 24.44 15.01 8.19
N ILE A 119 24.93 16.23 7.98
CA ILE A 119 26.29 16.61 8.39
C ILE A 119 26.26 18.04 8.96
N ALA A 120 26.71 18.11 10.21
CA ALA A 120 27.17 19.28 10.97
C ALA A 120 26.13 20.29 11.51
N SER A 121 25.66 20.02 12.74
CA SER A 121 25.80 20.98 13.85
C SER A 121 26.68 20.30 14.92
N THR A 122 28.00 20.37 14.78
CA THR A 122 28.91 21.38 15.35
C THR A 122 29.36 21.02 16.77
N LEU A 123 30.59 20.51 16.80
CA LEU A 123 31.52 20.36 17.91
C LEU A 123 31.96 21.71 18.52
N ALA A 124 32.61 21.58 19.70
CA ALA A 124 33.57 22.48 20.36
C ALA A 124 32.94 23.36 21.47
N SER A 125 33.40 23.41 22.73
CA SER A 125 34.64 22.99 23.40
C SER A 125 34.36 22.91 24.91
N SER A 126 35.03 22.07 25.71
CA SER A 126 36.24 22.53 26.40
C SER A 126 37.21 21.39 26.75
N LEU A 127 38.43 21.53 26.24
CA LEU A 127 39.67 20.83 26.63
C LEU A 127 40.03 21.02 28.10
N GLY A 128 40.60 19.99 28.73
CA GLY A 128 41.39 20.07 29.96
C GLY A 128 42.22 18.79 30.20
N LYS A 129 43.54 18.89 30.04
CA LYS A 129 44.59 17.86 30.11
C LYS A 129 44.80 17.23 31.51
N ALA A 130 45.38 16.01 31.52
CA ALA A 130 46.58 15.52 32.26
C ALA A 130 46.37 14.05 32.69
N LYS A 131 47.06 13.05 32.13
CA LYS A 131 48.44 12.52 32.36
C LYS A 131 48.64 11.86 33.74
N GLU A 132 48.73 10.52 33.69
CA GLU A 132 49.67 9.59 34.39
C GLU A 132 49.80 9.65 35.91
N ASP A 133 49.46 8.53 36.56
CA ASP A 133 50.35 7.73 37.42
C ASP A 133 49.92 6.26 37.37
#